data_AF-A0A7W7LXL3-F1
#
_entry.id   AF-A0A7W7LXL3-F1
#
_cell.length_a   1.000
_cell.length_b   1.000
_cell.length_c   1.000
_cell.angle_alpha   90.00
_cell.angle_beta   90.00
_cell.angle_gamma   90.00
#
_symmetry.space_group_name_H-M   'P 1'
#
loop_
_entity.id
_entity.type
_entity.pdbx_description
1 polymer ?
#
loop_
_entity_poly.entity_id
_entity_poly.type
_entity_poly.pdbx_seq_one_letter_code
_entity_poly.pdbx_strand_id
1 'polypeptide(L)'
;MPTPYGSRGGMAFGVEELRVLRRALALALHPSAASVDDVQDCLRLADSLDEATRESARLRAFLVADLGRYRAALPGTAAGYLTLLEEALGAGYRPQPDDLAALRALQGSPTAAALLHRCRLLAEQDVRARLSRRAARVTAPAALSAAVPASRTRLLALPGGLAAATEDPQERPAQRPAAPEPRPAPAPGAPKPARPVPTPGEVFPRRKPTPPPSGRQLAAG
;
A
#
# COMPACT_ATOMS: atom_id res chain seq x y z
N MET A 1 -11.60 -3.20 -15.13
CA MET A 1 -10.73 -2.71 -14.05
C MET A 1 -9.50 -3.60 -13.98
N PRO A 2 -8.27 -3.02 -13.90
CA PRO A 2 -7.07 -3.81 -13.69
C PRO A 2 -7.19 -4.47 -12.31
N THR A 3 -6.95 -5.78 -12.24
CA THR A 3 -7.09 -6.56 -11.01
C THR A 3 -5.76 -7.12 -10.54
N PRO A 4 -5.54 -7.22 -9.22
CA PRO A 4 -4.41 -7.98 -8.71
C PRO A 4 -4.54 -9.44 -9.17
N TYR A 5 -3.49 -9.97 -9.79
CA TYR A 5 -3.46 -11.31 -10.34
C TYR A 5 -2.29 -12.13 -9.80
N GLY A 6 -2.65 -13.32 -9.32
CA GLY A 6 -1.74 -14.37 -8.92
C GLY A 6 -0.88 -14.02 -7.70
N SER A 7 -0.15 -15.02 -7.23
CA SER A 7 0.71 -14.92 -6.07
C SER A 7 1.94 -14.05 -6.31
N ARG A 8 2.14 -13.41 -7.48
CA ARG A 8 3.34 -12.59 -7.78
C ARG A 8 3.13 -11.09 -7.61
N GLY A 9 1.94 -10.66 -7.18
CA GLY A 9 1.59 -9.25 -7.07
C GLY A 9 1.57 -8.52 -8.42
N GLY A 10 1.34 -9.25 -9.51
CA GLY A 10 1.17 -8.68 -10.84
C GLY A 10 -0.23 -8.07 -10.99
N MET A 11 -0.36 -7.08 -11.87
CA MET A 11 -1.67 -6.56 -12.27
C MET A 11 -2.08 -7.22 -13.60
N ALA A 12 -3.30 -7.71 -13.67
CA ALA A 12 -3.93 -8.14 -14.91
C ALA A 12 -4.71 -6.98 -15.51
N PHE A 13 -4.45 -6.68 -16.78
CA PHE A 13 -5.18 -5.68 -17.54
C PHE A 13 -6.21 -6.35 -18.47
N GLY A 14 -7.41 -5.80 -18.51
CA GLY A 14 -8.40 -6.15 -19.52
C GLY A 14 -8.06 -5.59 -20.90
N VAL A 15 -8.75 -6.08 -21.93
CA VAL A 15 -8.54 -5.65 -23.33
C VAL A 15 -8.73 -4.14 -23.49
N GLU A 16 -9.76 -3.55 -22.87
CA GLU A 16 -10.02 -2.12 -22.97
C GLU A 16 -8.95 -1.27 -22.28
N GLU A 17 -8.48 -1.70 -21.11
CA GLU A 17 -7.40 -1.01 -20.40
C GLU A 17 -6.09 -1.05 -21.19
N LEU A 18 -5.80 -2.18 -21.83
CA LEU A 18 -4.63 -2.30 -22.71
C LEU A 18 -4.74 -1.39 -23.93
N ARG A 19 -5.94 -1.20 -24.49
CA ARG A 19 -6.17 -0.25 -25.59
C ARG A 19 -5.92 1.19 -25.13
N VAL A 20 -6.45 1.58 -23.97
CA VAL A 20 -6.22 2.91 -23.39
C VAL A 20 -4.74 3.11 -23.09
N LEU A 21 -4.07 2.13 -22.46
CA LEU A 21 -2.63 2.19 -22.17
C LEU A 21 -1.80 2.33 -23.44
N ARG A 22 -2.08 1.55 -24.49
CA ARG A 22 -1.39 1.64 -25.77
C ARG A 22 -1.56 3.02 -26.40
N ARG A 23 -2.76 3.60 -26.32
CA ARG A 23 -3.06 4.94 -26.83
C ARG A 23 -2.31 6.01 -26.04
N ALA A 24 -2.31 5.92 -24.71
CA ALA A 24 -1.58 6.82 -23.82
C ALA A 24 -0.07 6.79 -24.12
N LEU A 25 0.49 5.60 -24.33
CA LEU A 25 1.89 5.44 -24.73
C LEU A 25 2.18 6.05 -26.10
N ALA A 26 1.29 5.88 -27.08
CA ALA A 26 1.43 6.50 -28.39
C ALA A 26 1.45 8.04 -28.30
N LEU A 27 0.57 8.62 -27.48
CA LEU A 27 0.54 10.06 -27.21
C LEU A 27 1.82 10.54 -26.48
N ALA A 28 2.37 9.74 -25.58
CA ALA A 28 3.60 10.07 -24.86
C ALA A 28 4.85 10.02 -25.77
N LEU A 29 4.90 9.08 -26.71
CA LEU A 29 6.00 8.93 -27.68
C LEU A 29 5.89 9.91 -28.85
N HIS A 30 4.67 10.25 -29.25
CA HIS A 30 4.37 11.15 -30.36
C HIS A 30 3.35 12.21 -29.91
N PRO A 31 3.82 13.30 -29.26
CA PRO A 31 2.94 14.32 -28.72
C PRO A 31 2.10 14.98 -29.81
N SER A 32 0.79 14.81 -29.70
CA SER A 32 -0.23 15.43 -30.54
C SER A 32 -1.38 15.91 -29.66
N ALA A 33 -2.30 16.71 -30.21
CA ALA A 33 -3.49 17.11 -29.47
C ALA A 33 -4.33 15.86 -29.13
N ALA A 34 -4.39 15.49 -27.85
CA ALA A 34 -5.24 14.42 -27.37
C ALA A 34 -6.69 14.90 -27.30
N SER A 35 -7.64 14.03 -27.64
CA SER A 35 -9.06 14.35 -27.44
C SER A 35 -9.39 14.41 -25.94
N VAL A 36 -10.46 15.13 -25.59
CA VAL A 36 -10.93 15.20 -24.19
C VAL A 36 -11.27 13.80 -23.66
N ASP A 37 -11.88 12.95 -24.50
CA ASP A 37 -12.23 11.58 -24.14
C ASP A 37 -10.99 10.72 -23.88
N ASP A 38 -9.94 10.84 -24.70
CA ASP A 38 -8.69 10.11 -24.49
C ASP A 38 -8.03 10.50 -23.16
N VAL A 39 -8.06 11.79 -22.82
CA VAL A 39 -7.55 12.28 -21.53
C VAL A 39 -8.37 11.73 -20.37
N GLN A 40 -9.70 11.74 -20.48
CA GLN A 40 -10.58 11.20 -19.45
C GLN A 40 -10.41 9.68 -19.28
N ASP A 41 -10.24 8.93 -20.36
CA ASP A 41 -9.94 7.50 -20.32
C ASP A 41 -8.61 7.22 -19.62
N CYS A 42 -7.58 8.02 -19.90
CA CYS A 42 -6.29 7.90 -19.23
C CYS A 42 -6.40 8.20 -17.72
N LEU A 43 -7.14 9.24 -17.34
CA LEU A 43 -7.37 9.58 -15.93
C LEU A 43 -8.14 8.46 -15.21
N ARG A 44 -9.22 7.96 -15.81
CA ARG A 44 -9.98 6.82 -15.25
C ARG A 44 -9.13 5.57 -15.09
N LEU A 45 -8.26 5.27 -16.05
CA LEU A 45 -7.32 4.16 -15.95
C LEU A 45 -6.30 4.39 -14.84
N ALA A 46 -5.76 5.60 -14.70
CA ALA A 46 -4.83 5.95 -13.63
C ALA A 46 -5.47 5.80 -12.24
N ASP A 47 -6.68 6.33 -12.03
CA ASP A 47 -7.42 6.19 -10.77
C ASP A 47 -7.65 4.71 -10.42
N SER A 48 -7.99 3.90 -11.44
CA SER A 48 -8.20 2.47 -11.29
C SER A 48 -6.92 1.72 -10.87
N LEU A 49 -5.77 2.13 -11.41
CA LEU A 49 -4.47 1.57 -11.06
C LEU A 49 -4.02 1.98 -9.66
N ASP A 50 -4.27 3.24 -9.27
CA ASP A 50 -3.96 3.72 -7.93
C ASP A 50 -4.82 3.00 -6.89
N GLU A 51 -6.10 2.76 -7.18
CA GLU A 51 -6.98 1.94 -6.34
C GLU A 51 -6.47 0.50 -6.23
N ALA A 52 -6.18 -0.16 -7.36
CA ALA A 52 -5.63 -1.51 -7.36
C ALA A 52 -4.31 -1.60 -6.59
N THR A 53 -3.47 -0.57 -6.66
CA THR A 53 -2.20 -0.47 -5.93
C THR A 53 -2.43 -0.31 -4.43
N ARG A 54 -3.36 0.55 -4.03
CA ARG A 54 -3.76 0.74 -2.62
C ARG A 54 -4.34 -0.54 -2.03
N GLU A 55 -5.23 -1.22 -2.74
CA GLU A 55 -5.79 -2.50 -2.26
C GLU A 55 -4.71 -3.59 -2.20
N SER A 56 -3.82 -3.66 -3.19
CA SER A 56 -2.68 -4.59 -3.15
C SER A 56 -1.76 -4.33 -1.94
N ALA A 57 -1.55 -3.07 -1.56
CA ALA A 57 -0.81 -2.73 -0.35
C ALA A 57 -1.55 -3.18 0.92
N ARG A 58 -2.87 -3.00 0.97
CA ARG A 58 -3.72 -3.45 2.09
C ARG A 58 -3.67 -4.97 2.26
N LEU A 59 -3.82 -5.74 1.18
CA LEU A 59 -3.73 -7.19 1.20
C LEU A 59 -2.34 -7.67 1.65
N ARG A 60 -1.27 -7.04 1.17
CA ARG A 60 0.09 -7.34 1.62
C ARG A 60 0.29 -7.05 3.11
N ALA A 61 -0.22 -5.92 3.62
CA ALA A 61 -0.12 -5.59 5.04
C ALA A 61 -0.83 -6.64 5.91
N PHE A 62 -2.00 -7.12 5.47
CA PHE A 62 -2.71 -8.21 6.15
C PHE A 62 -1.89 -9.52 6.15
N LEU A 63 -1.36 -9.95 5.00
CA LEU A 63 -0.53 -11.15 4.91
C LEU A 63 0.72 -11.08 5.79
N VAL A 64 1.39 -9.92 5.85
CA VAL A 64 2.57 -9.72 6.71
C VAL A 64 2.20 -9.78 8.20
N ALA A 65 1.06 -9.21 8.59
CA ALA A 65 0.55 -9.34 9.95
C ALA A 65 0.26 -10.81 10.30
N ASP A 66 -0.31 -11.56 9.35
CA ASP A 66 -0.60 -12.99 9.52
C ASP A 66 0.67 -13.82 9.68
N LEU A 67 1.71 -13.55 8.89
CA LEU A 67 3.02 -14.19 9.09
C LEU A 67 3.54 -13.98 10.51
N GLY A 68 3.41 -12.77 11.06
CA GLY A 68 3.77 -12.48 12.45
C GLY A 68 2.95 -13.31 13.46
N ARG A 69 1.64 -13.45 13.25
CA ARG A 69 0.75 -14.27 14.10
C ARG A 69 1.11 -15.75 14.05
N TYR A 70 1.30 -16.30 12.86
CA TYR A 70 1.72 -17.69 12.68
C TYR A 70 3.09 -17.94 13.31
N ARG A 71 4.04 -17.02 13.14
CA ARG A 71 5.38 -17.12 13.70
C ARG A 71 5.36 -17.10 15.24
N ALA A 72 4.53 -16.25 15.85
CA ALA A 72 4.40 -16.16 17.30
C ALA A 72 3.81 -17.42 17.94
N ALA A 73 3.07 -18.24 17.17
CA ALA A 73 2.46 -19.48 17.63
C ALA A 73 3.30 -20.74 17.32
N LEU A 74 4.56 -20.57 16.91
CA LEU A 74 5.47 -21.69 16.69
C LEU A 74 5.82 -22.40 18.01
N PRO A 75 6.04 -23.73 17.99
CA PRO A 75 6.09 -24.61 16.81
C PRO A 75 4.72 -25.11 16.32
N GLY A 76 3.62 -24.86 17.05
CA GLY A 76 2.30 -25.44 16.78
C GLY A 76 1.69 -25.09 15.42
N THR A 77 2.11 -23.97 14.83
CA THR A 77 1.66 -23.46 13.52
C THR A 77 2.66 -23.71 12.38
N ALA A 78 3.70 -24.52 12.58
CA ALA A 78 4.81 -24.67 11.64
C ALA A 78 4.37 -24.93 10.19
N ALA A 79 3.45 -25.87 9.97
CA ALA A 79 2.95 -26.18 8.63
C ALA A 79 2.29 -24.95 7.96
N GLY A 80 1.41 -24.25 8.69
CA GLY A 80 0.73 -23.06 8.18
C GLY A 80 1.68 -21.89 7.94
N TYR A 81 2.67 -21.70 8.84
CA TYR A 81 3.70 -20.68 8.67
C TYR A 81 4.52 -20.90 7.40
N LEU A 82 4.94 -22.14 7.11
CA LEU A 82 5.76 -22.45 5.93
C LEU A 82 4.98 -22.23 4.62
N THR A 83 3.71 -22.68 4.56
CA THR A 83 2.84 -22.45 3.40
C THR A 83 2.60 -20.96 3.17
N LEU A 84 2.25 -20.22 4.22
CA LEU A 84 2.00 -18.78 4.12
C LEU A 84 3.26 -18.01 3.73
N LEU A 85 4.42 -18.41 4.24
CA LEU A 85 5.69 -17.79 3.87
C LEU A 85 6.02 -18.04 2.40
N GLU A 86 5.79 -19.24 1.88
CA GLU A 86 6.01 -19.53 0.47
C GLU A 86 5.12 -18.68 -0.45
N GLU A 87 3.84 -18.55 -0.11
CA GLU A 87 2.89 -17.68 -0.83
C GLU A 87 3.35 -16.22 -0.81
N ALA A 88 3.70 -15.72 0.38
CA ALA A 88 4.18 -14.35 0.55
C ALA A 88 5.47 -14.09 -0.24
N LEU A 89 6.43 -15.03 -0.23
CA LEU A 89 7.66 -14.93 -1.03
C LEU A 89 7.36 -14.94 -2.54
N GLY A 90 6.34 -15.70 -2.96
CA GLY A 90 5.79 -15.60 -4.31
C GLY A 90 5.39 -14.17 -4.64
N ALA A 91 4.77 -13.46 -3.67
CA ALA A 91 4.18 -12.13 -3.83
C ALA A 91 5.18 -10.99 -3.71
N GLY A 92 6.47 -11.31 -3.65
CA GLY A 92 7.56 -10.34 -3.50
C GLY A 92 7.79 -9.89 -2.07
N TYR A 93 7.26 -10.60 -1.07
CA TYR A 93 7.63 -10.38 0.33
C TYR A 93 9.14 -10.53 0.52
N ARG A 94 9.73 -9.60 1.28
CA ARG A 94 11.14 -9.64 1.65
C ARG A 94 11.26 -10.26 3.05
N PRO A 95 11.93 -11.43 3.17
CA PRO A 95 12.00 -12.14 4.45
C PRO A 95 12.75 -11.31 5.49
N GLN A 96 12.21 -11.28 6.71
CA GLN A 96 12.77 -10.56 7.85
C GLN A 96 13.77 -11.43 8.63
N PRO A 97 14.62 -10.84 9.48
CA PRO A 97 15.54 -11.61 10.34
C PRO A 97 14.83 -12.65 11.20
N ASP A 98 13.66 -12.29 11.74
CA ASP A 98 12.81 -13.17 12.53
C ASP A 98 12.30 -14.37 11.71
N ASP A 99 12.04 -14.18 10.41
CA ASP A 99 11.60 -15.28 9.54
C ASP A 99 12.74 -16.28 9.35
N LEU A 100 13.98 -15.78 9.20
CA LEU A 100 15.18 -16.61 9.16
C LEU A 100 15.44 -17.31 10.50
N ALA A 101 15.16 -16.65 11.63
CA ALA A 101 15.27 -17.26 12.95
C ALA A 101 14.24 -18.39 13.13
N ALA A 102 12.99 -18.15 12.75
CA ALA A 102 11.92 -19.15 12.77
C ALA A 102 12.25 -20.36 11.89
N LEU A 103 12.73 -20.14 10.66
CA LEU A 103 13.15 -21.22 9.77
C LEU A 103 14.33 -22.01 10.31
N ARG A 104 15.28 -21.37 11.01
CA ARG A 104 16.36 -22.08 11.72
C ARG A 104 15.83 -22.86 12.92
N ALA A 105 14.81 -22.39 13.63
CA ALA A 105 14.21 -23.15 14.73
C ALA A 105 13.47 -24.41 14.23
N LEU A 106 13.01 -24.41 12.97
CA LEU A 106 12.32 -25.52 12.30
C LEU A 106 13.27 -26.47 11.55
N GLN A 107 14.52 -26.62 12.01
CA GLN A 107 15.61 -27.38 11.37
C GLN A 107 15.30 -28.85 11.03
N GLY A 108 14.28 -29.47 11.64
CA GLY A 108 13.86 -30.84 11.34
C GLY A 108 13.00 -30.99 10.07
N SER A 109 12.63 -29.89 9.42
CA SER A 109 11.77 -29.91 8.23
C SER A 109 12.55 -29.64 6.94
N PRO A 110 12.47 -30.52 5.92
CA PRO A 110 13.12 -30.28 4.63
C PRO A 110 12.52 -29.07 3.91
N THR A 111 11.23 -28.80 4.10
CA THR A 111 10.58 -27.61 3.51
C THR A 111 11.09 -26.32 4.16
N ALA A 112 11.30 -26.32 5.48
CA ALA A 112 11.91 -25.18 6.17
C ALA A 112 13.36 -24.93 5.71
N ALA A 113 14.14 -26.00 5.50
CA ALA A 113 15.51 -25.89 4.98
C ALA A 113 15.55 -25.31 3.55
N ALA A 114 14.66 -25.77 2.66
CA ALA A 114 14.54 -25.25 1.30
C ALA A 114 14.11 -23.77 1.28
N LEU A 115 13.11 -23.40 2.09
CA LEU A 115 12.67 -22.01 2.22
C LEU A 115 13.77 -21.12 2.83
N LEU A 116 14.55 -21.63 3.79
CA LEU A 116 15.69 -20.90 4.36
C LEU A 116 16.75 -20.60 3.31
N HIS A 117 17.07 -21.58 2.46
CA HIS A 117 18.01 -21.37 1.35
C HIS A 117 17.49 -20.31 0.38
N ARG A 118 16.22 -20.41 -0.04
CA ARG A 118 15.58 -19.41 -0.91
C ARG A 118 15.56 -18.01 -0.30
N CYS A 119 15.24 -17.89 0.98
CA CYS A 119 15.21 -16.61 1.69
C CYS A 119 16.60 -15.94 1.75
N ARG A 120 17.67 -16.74 1.95
CA ARG A 120 19.05 -16.24 1.94
C ARG A 120 19.43 -15.66 0.57
N LEU A 121 19.13 -16.37 -0.51
CA LEU A 121 19.37 -15.88 -1.88
C LEU A 121 18.63 -14.57 -2.15
N LEU A 122 17.37 -14.46 -1.73
CA LEU A 122 16.58 -13.25 -1.89
C LEU A 122 17.13 -12.08 -1.07
N ALA A 123 17.60 -12.35 0.16
CA ALA A 123 18.24 -11.35 1.01
C ALA A 123 19.56 -10.84 0.40
N GLU A 124 20.39 -11.73 -0.12
CA GLU A 124 21.64 -11.38 -0.81
C GLU A 124 21.38 -10.51 -2.06
N GLN A 125 20.40 -10.90 -2.89
CA GLN A 125 19.98 -10.12 -4.05
C GLN A 125 19.50 -8.73 -3.65
N ASP A 126 18.73 -8.63 -2.57
CA ASP A 126 18.21 -7.35 -2.07
C ASP A 126 19.33 -6.43 -1.54
N VAL A 127 20.30 -7.00 -0.82
CA VAL A 127 21.51 -6.28 -0.38
C VAL A 127 22.30 -5.80 -1.59
N ARG A 128 22.55 -6.67 -2.57
CA ARG A 128 23.27 -6.31 -3.81
C ARG A 128 22.57 -5.18 -4.57
N ALA A 129 21.24 -5.25 -4.69
CA ALA A 129 20.43 -4.19 -5.32
C ALA A 129 20.45 -2.87 -4.53
N ARG A 130 20.48 -2.92 -3.19
CA ARG A 130 20.65 -1.72 -2.36
C ARG A 130 22.02 -1.08 -2.55
N LEU A 131 23.07 -1.88 -2.59
CA LEU A 131 24.44 -1.40 -2.80
C LEU A 131 24.60 -0.79 -4.20
N SER A 132 24.06 -1.42 -5.25
CA SER A 132 24.12 -0.85 -6.60
C SER A 132 23.37 0.48 -6.71
N ARG A 133 22.18 0.59 -6.11
CA ARG A 133 21.43 1.86 -6.03
C ARG A 133 22.19 2.95 -5.27
N ARG A 134 22.88 2.59 -4.17
CA ARG A 134 23.69 3.54 -3.41
C ARG A 134 24.88 4.02 -4.23
N ALA A 135 25.58 3.12 -4.92
CA ALA A 135 26.67 3.48 -5.81
C ALA A 135 26.21 4.44 -6.92
N ALA A 136 25.08 4.13 -7.58
CA ALA A 136 24.50 4.99 -8.61
C ALA A 136 24.12 6.40 -8.10
N ARG A 137 23.66 6.53 -6.85
CA ARG A 137 23.37 7.84 -6.24
C ARG A 137 24.62 8.64 -5.92
N VAL A 138 25.74 7.98 -5.59
CA VAL A 138 27.02 8.65 -5.31
C VAL A 138 27.68 9.11 -6.60
N THR A 139 27.49 8.37 -7.70
CA THR A 139 28.09 8.70 -9.01
C THR A 139 27.20 9.58 -9.89
N ALA A 140 25.91 9.72 -9.57
CA ALA A 140 25.02 10.65 -10.27
C ALA A 140 25.33 12.10 -9.84
N PRO A 141 25.63 13.02 -10.78
CA PRO A 141 25.77 14.43 -10.44
C PRO A 141 24.42 14.95 -9.91
N ALA A 142 24.47 15.89 -8.96
CA ALA A 142 23.31 16.48 -8.27
C ALA A 142 22.34 17.30 -9.17
N ALA A 143 22.36 17.09 -10.49
CA ALA A 143 21.64 17.86 -11.50
C ALA A 143 20.34 17.18 -11.99
N LEU A 144 19.65 16.43 -11.13
CA LEU A 144 18.28 15.96 -11.40
C LEU A 144 17.28 16.63 -10.45
N SER A 145 17.44 17.95 -10.25
CA SER A 145 16.27 18.76 -9.93
C SER A 145 15.44 18.82 -11.20
N ALA A 146 14.32 18.09 -11.21
CA ALA A 146 13.26 18.10 -12.22
C ALA A 146 13.67 18.70 -13.57
N ALA A 147 14.24 17.88 -14.45
CA ALA A 147 14.28 18.20 -15.88
C ALA A 147 12.84 18.18 -16.41
N VAL A 148 12.10 19.22 -16.08
CA VAL A 148 10.86 19.59 -16.76
C VAL A 148 11.27 19.79 -18.22
N PRO A 149 10.62 19.11 -19.19
CA PRO A 149 10.92 19.33 -20.60
C PRO A 149 10.84 20.82 -20.90
N ALA A 150 11.80 21.32 -21.68
CA ALA A 150 12.00 22.74 -22.01
C ALA A 150 10.91 23.32 -22.93
N SER A 151 9.64 22.96 -22.71
CA SER A 151 8.48 23.41 -23.47
C SER A 151 7.57 24.36 -22.68
N ARG A 152 7.96 24.78 -21.48
CA ARG A 152 7.27 25.88 -20.78
C ARG A 152 8.07 27.17 -20.93
N THR A 153 7.61 28.02 -21.83
CA THR A 153 7.99 29.43 -21.95
C THR A 153 8.00 30.03 -20.54
N ARG A 154 9.19 30.40 -20.04
CA ARG A 154 9.31 31.07 -18.74
C ARG A 154 8.57 32.41 -18.85
N LEU A 155 7.47 32.56 -18.13
CA LEU A 155 6.82 33.86 -17.97
C LEU A 155 7.79 34.75 -17.18
N LEU A 156 8.38 35.73 -17.88
CA LEU A 156 9.09 36.82 -17.24
C LEU A 156 8.05 37.67 -16.51
N ALA A 157 8.15 37.75 -15.20
CA ALA A 157 7.37 38.72 -14.43
C ALA A 157 7.78 40.13 -14.88
N LEU A 158 6.82 40.88 -15.41
CA LEU A 158 7.00 42.30 -15.73
C LEU A 158 7.19 43.08 -14.41
N PRO A 159 8.20 43.96 -14.30
CA PRO A 159 8.37 44.80 -13.13
C PRO A 159 7.14 45.71 -12.95
N GLY A 160 6.48 45.61 -11.80
CA GLY A 160 5.36 46.46 -11.43
C GLY A 160 5.78 47.93 -11.35
N GLY A 161 4.94 48.81 -11.93
CA GLY A 161 5.12 50.25 -11.90
C GLY A 161 4.85 50.83 -10.51
N LEU A 162 5.82 51.56 -9.97
CA LEU A 162 5.63 52.49 -8.87
C LEU A 162 5.89 53.90 -9.38
N ALA A 163 4.81 54.68 -9.48
CA ALA A 163 4.89 56.12 -9.70
C ALA A 163 5.35 56.79 -8.42
N ALA A 164 6.39 57.61 -8.54
CA ALA A 164 6.89 58.48 -7.49
C ALA A 164 5.95 59.68 -7.31
N ALA A 165 5.64 60.01 -6.05
CA ALA A 165 5.26 61.36 -5.66
C ALA A 165 5.61 61.58 -4.17
N THR A 166 6.56 62.51 -3.97
CA THR A 166 6.69 63.51 -2.88
C THR A 166 6.90 63.06 -1.42
N GLU A 167 8.13 63.32 -0.92
CA GLU A 167 8.48 64.32 0.14
C GLU A 167 7.42 64.55 1.25
N ASP A 168 7.68 64.58 2.56
CA ASP A 168 8.90 64.68 3.38
C ASP A 168 8.55 64.39 4.89
N PRO A 169 9.29 64.76 5.96
CA PRO A 169 9.72 63.83 7.02
C PRO A 169 9.18 64.11 8.45
N GLN A 170 9.63 63.26 9.39
CA GLN A 170 9.52 63.33 10.87
C GLN A 170 8.24 62.76 11.50
N GLU A 171 8.41 61.69 12.28
CA GLU A 171 8.20 61.65 13.74
C GLU A 171 8.33 60.21 14.27
N ARG A 172 9.21 59.99 15.26
CA ARG A 172 9.11 58.83 16.17
C ARG A 172 8.16 59.25 17.29
N PRO A 173 7.26 58.36 17.73
CA PRO A 173 7.53 57.74 19.03
C PRO A 173 7.08 56.27 19.16
N ALA A 174 7.95 55.50 19.82
CA ALA A 174 7.69 54.65 20.97
C ALA A 174 6.60 53.54 20.95
N GLN A 175 7.01 52.41 21.56
CA GLN A 175 6.22 51.44 22.34
C GLN A 175 5.60 50.23 21.62
N ARG A 176 6.29 49.12 21.85
CA ARG A 176 5.78 47.74 21.84
C ARG A 176 4.86 47.54 23.05
N PRO A 177 3.73 46.82 22.89
CA PRO A 177 3.43 45.70 23.78
C PRO A 177 3.06 44.45 22.94
N ALA A 178 3.82 43.36 23.04
CA ALA A 178 3.53 42.22 23.93
C ALA A 178 2.28 41.43 23.51
N ALA A 179 2.52 40.22 23.00
CA ALA A 179 1.53 39.22 22.66
C ALA A 179 0.81 38.68 23.91
N PRO A 180 -0.45 38.22 23.79
CA PRO A 180 -1.01 37.24 24.71
C PRO A 180 -0.91 35.81 24.14
N GLU A 181 -0.33 34.94 24.96
CA GLU A 181 -0.20 33.49 24.82
C GLU A 181 -1.56 32.74 24.86
N PRO A 182 -1.58 31.46 24.42
CA PRO A 182 -2.79 30.74 24.04
C PRO A 182 -3.58 30.17 25.23
N ARG A 183 -4.92 30.21 25.14
CA ARG A 183 -5.79 29.54 26.12
C ARG A 183 -5.87 28.03 25.87
N PRO A 184 -5.77 27.19 26.92
CA PRO A 184 -5.85 25.73 26.82
C PRO A 184 -7.27 25.22 26.51
N ALA A 185 -7.32 24.11 25.76
CA ALA A 185 -8.52 23.45 25.29
C ALA A 185 -9.38 22.83 26.43
N PRO A 186 -10.71 22.79 26.30
CA PRO A 186 -11.57 22.04 27.22
C PRO A 186 -11.44 20.53 27.01
N ALA A 187 -11.43 19.80 28.12
CA ALA A 187 -11.17 18.36 28.20
C ALA A 187 -12.20 17.48 27.45
N PRO A 188 -11.80 16.29 26.95
CA PRO A 188 -12.72 15.33 26.33
C PRO A 188 -13.72 14.78 27.36
N GLY A 189 -15.02 14.93 27.07
CA GLY A 189 -16.10 14.37 27.88
C GLY A 189 -16.08 12.84 27.93
N ALA A 190 -16.50 12.29 29.08
CA ALA A 190 -16.59 10.86 29.35
C ALA A 190 -17.45 10.08 28.32
N PRO A 191 -17.12 8.81 28.04
CA PRO A 191 -17.87 7.98 27.09
C PRO A 191 -19.25 7.59 27.64
N LYS A 192 -20.29 7.75 26.82
CA LYS A 192 -21.66 7.30 27.09
C LYS A 192 -21.76 5.77 27.10
N PRO A 193 -22.65 5.17 27.90
CA PRO A 193 -22.77 3.71 28.03
C PRO A 193 -23.16 3.04 26.71
N ALA A 194 -22.48 1.92 26.43
CA ALA A 194 -22.63 1.12 25.22
C ALA A 194 -24.05 0.56 25.06
N ARG A 195 -24.55 0.55 23.82
CA ARG A 195 -25.75 -0.21 23.45
C ARG A 195 -25.49 -1.71 23.69
N PRO A 196 -26.44 -2.48 24.25
CA PRO A 196 -26.26 -3.91 24.44
C PRO A 196 -25.97 -4.62 23.12
N VAL A 197 -24.90 -5.42 23.09
CA VAL A 197 -24.58 -6.26 21.94
C VAL A 197 -25.57 -7.43 21.95
N PRO A 198 -26.35 -7.66 20.88
CA PRO A 198 -27.32 -8.75 20.84
C PRO A 198 -26.61 -10.09 20.95
N THR A 199 -27.18 -10.99 21.76
CA THR A 199 -26.57 -12.28 22.04
C THR A 199 -26.73 -13.24 20.86
N PRO A 200 -25.85 -14.25 20.69
CA PRO A 200 -25.90 -15.18 19.55
C PRO A 200 -27.22 -15.93 19.37
N GLY A 201 -28.06 -16.01 20.41
CA GLY A 201 -29.38 -16.64 20.34
C GLY A 201 -30.45 -15.79 19.62
N GLU A 202 -30.24 -14.49 19.45
CA GLU A 202 -31.20 -13.57 18.80
C GLU A 202 -30.97 -13.46 17.29
N VAL A 203 -29.75 -13.71 16.82
CA VAL A 203 -29.37 -13.55 15.40
C VAL A 203 -29.51 -14.84 14.59
N PHE A 204 -29.59 -16.00 15.25
CA PHE A 204 -29.70 -17.30 14.59
C PHE A 204 -30.98 -18.03 14.99
N PRO A 205 -32.03 -18.05 14.14
CA PRO A 205 -33.22 -18.85 14.43
C PRO A 205 -32.85 -20.34 14.50
N ARG A 206 -33.17 -20.98 15.64
CA ARG A 206 -32.95 -22.41 15.86
C ARG A 206 -33.72 -23.22 14.82
N ARG A 207 -33.01 -23.95 13.95
CA ARG A 207 -33.60 -25.02 13.14
C ARG A 207 -34.07 -26.12 14.09
N LYS A 208 -35.38 -26.40 14.11
CA LYS A 208 -35.91 -27.58 14.82
C LYS A 208 -35.35 -28.84 14.13
N PRO A 209 -34.74 -29.79 14.87
CA PRO A 209 -34.29 -31.03 14.26
C PRO A 209 -35.48 -31.87 13.79
N THR A 210 -35.38 -32.39 12.56
CA THR A 210 -36.36 -33.33 11.97
C THR A 210 -36.29 -34.66 12.74
N PRO A 211 -37.43 -35.27 13.13
CA PRO A 211 -37.43 -36.57 13.80
C PRO A 211 -36.92 -37.67 12.86
N PRO A 212 -36.21 -38.69 13.39
CA PRO A 212 -35.65 -39.77 12.56
C PRO A 212 -36.77 -40.65 11.99
N PRO A 213 -36.60 -41.21 10.77
CA PRO A 213 -37.57 -42.12 10.18
C PRO A 213 -37.58 -43.46 10.95
N SER A 214 -38.77 -43.90 11.30
CA SER A 214 -39.03 -45.18 11.96
C SER A 214 -38.75 -46.37 11.04
N GLY A 215 -37.82 -47.22 11.48
CA GLY A 215 -37.77 -48.68 11.32
C GLY A 215 -38.06 -49.30 9.95
N ARG A 216 -37.01 -49.80 9.28
CA ARG A 216 -37.13 -50.94 8.36
C ARG A 216 -36.26 -52.08 8.87
N GLN A 217 -36.94 -53.16 9.26
CA GLN A 217 -36.37 -54.41 9.74
C GLN A 217 -35.54 -55.09 8.65
N LEU A 218 -34.41 -55.65 9.08
CA LEU A 218 -33.56 -56.57 8.34
C LEU A 218 -34.30 -57.91 8.20
N ALA A 219 -34.48 -58.39 6.98
CA ALA A 219 -34.80 -59.79 6.72
C ALA A 219 -33.50 -60.47 6.26
N ALA A 220 -33.02 -61.39 7.09
CA ALA A 220 -32.02 -62.36 6.71
C ALA A 220 -32.67 -63.44 5.83
N GLY A 221 -32.00 -63.78 4.74
CA GLY A 221 -32.30 -64.88 3.83
C GLY A 221 -31.06 -65.16 3.00
#